data_AF-A0A091UFW4-F1
#
_entry.id   AF-A0A091UFW4-F1
#
_cell.length_a   1.000
_cell.length_b   1.000
_cell.length_c   1.000
_cell.angle_alpha   90.00
_cell.angle_beta   90.00
_cell.angle_gamma   90.00
#
_symmetry.space_group_name_H-M   'P 1'
#
loop_
_entity.id
_entity.type
_entity.pdbx_description
1 polymer ?
#
loop_
_entity_poly.entity_id
_entity_poly.type
_entity_poly.pdbx_seq_one_letter_code
_entity_poly.pdbx_strand_id
1 'polypeptide(L)'
;VQSAGEPPIKFDPIVVTSRLRWMGDQCNMDFERVSSEALAAVLKGKMEKFGAAVGSLSRSWSDQNPELVYERAFLCVSVKLLMHVAKKVPAMVHPNELIEVINGNSQVRNYIEACGG
;
A
#
# COMPACT_ATOMS: atom_id res chain seq x y z
N VAL A 1 40.60 9.38 15.46
CA VAL A 1 39.72 9.95 14.41
C VAL A 1 38.31 9.50 14.74
N GLN A 2 37.47 10.40 15.25
CA GLN A 2 36.06 10.11 15.51
C GLN A 2 35.33 10.23 14.17
N SER A 3 34.78 9.13 13.65
CA SER A 3 33.79 9.21 12.57
C SER A 3 32.58 9.94 13.13
N ALA A 4 32.40 11.19 12.70
CA ALA A 4 31.15 11.90 12.86
C ALA A 4 30.05 11.05 12.21
N GLY A 5 29.20 10.42 13.02
CA GLY A 5 28.01 9.74 12.53
C GLY A 5 27.22 10.72 11.69
N GLU A 6 26.80 10.29 10.50
CA GLU A 6 25.92 11.09 9.64
C GLU A 6 24.74 11.62 10.46
N PRO A 7 24.37 12.90 10.29
CA PRO A 7 23.23 13.45 11.01
C PRO A 7 21.99 12.61 10.71
N PRO A 8 21.16 12.32 11.73
CA PRO A 8 19.96 11.52 11.53
C PRO A 8 19.11 12.15 10.44
N ILE A 9 18.78 11.37 9.41
CA ILE A 9 17.92 11.81 8.31
C ILE A 9 16.60 12.24 8.92
N LYS A 10 16.29 13.54 8.83
CA LYS A 10 15.04 14.09 9.36
C LYS A 10 13.88 13.54 8.54
N PHE A 11 12.84 13.05 9.22
CA PHE A 11 11.62 12.60 8.57
C PHE A 11 10.99 13.72 7.74
N ASP A 12 10.82 13.48 6.45
CA ASP A 12 10.14 14.39 5.51
C ASP A 12 8.84 13.74 4.98
N PRO A 13 7.67 14.21 5.43
CA PRO A 13 6.37 13.72 4.96
C PRO A 13 6.18 13.83 3.44
N ILE A 14 6.79 14.84 2.79
CA ILE A 14 6.64 15.08 1.35
C ILE A 14 7.37 13.99 0.57
N VAL A 15 8.55 13.58 1.02
CA VAL A 15 9.33 12.49 0.42
C VAL A 15 8.55 11.18 0.53
N VAL A 16 8.02 10.85 1.72
CA VAL A 16 7.23 9.63 1.94
C VAL A 16 5.97 9.62 1.07
N THR A 17 5.23 10.73 1.05
CA THR A 17 4.01 10.87 0.24
C THR A 17 4.31 10.71 -1.25
N SER A 18 5.39 11.31 -1.74
CA SER A 18 5.82 11.20 -3.13
C SER A 18 6.20 9.77 -3.50
N ARG A 19 6.89 9.06 -2.61
CA ARG A 19 7.27 7.66 -2.81
C ARG A 19 6.06 6.73 -2.80
N LEU A 20 5.13 6.90 -1.86
CA LEU A 20 3.88 6.15 -1.83
C LEU A 20 3.06 6.36 -3.10
N ARG A 21 2.92 7.61 -3.54
CA ARG A 21 2.25 7.93 -4.81
C ARG A 21 2.91 7.21 -5.98
N TRP A 22 4.24 7.32 -6.10
CA TRP A 22 4.99 6.63 -7.14
C TRP A 22 4.74 5.11 -7.11
N MET A 23 4.73 4.49 -5.93
CA MET A 23 4.41 3.07 -5.79
C MET A 23 2.98 2.74 -6.23
N GLY A 24 2.00 3.56 -5.86
CA GLY A 24 0.61 3.41 -6.33
C GLY A 24 0.49 3.50 -7.85
N ASP A 25 1.22 4.44 -8.47
CA ASP A 25 1.25 4.64 -9.92
C ASP A 25 1.91 3.46 -10.67
N GLN A 26 2.86 2.75 -10.04
CA GLN A 26 3.43 1.52 -10.60
C GLN A 26 2.43 0.35 -10.66
N CYS A 27 1.40 0.37 -9.81
CA CYS A 27 0.38 -0.67 -9.87
C CYS A 27 -0.49 -0.46 -11.11
N ASN A 28 -0.48 -1.44 -12.02
CA ASN A 28 -1.23 -1.37 -13.29
C ASN A 28 -2.58 -2.11 -13.23
N MET A 29 -2.97 -2.66 -12.08
CA MET A 29 -4.24 -3.40 -11.96
C MET A 29 -5.46 -2.54 -12.26
N ASP A 30 -6.37 -3.10 -13.04
CA ASP A 30 -7.67 -2.51 -13.33
C ASP A 30 -8.73 -3.09 -12.37
N PHE A 31 -9.08 -2.33 -11.34
CA PHE A 31 -10.04 -2.77 -10.31
C PHE A 31 -11.45 -2.98 -10.85
N GLU A 32 -11.80 -2.46 -12.03
CA GLU A 32 -13.10 -2.78 -12.65
C GLU A 32 -13.12 -4.19 -13.26
N ARG A 33 -11.94 -4.72 -13.61
CA ARG A 33 -11.80 -6.04 -14.25
C ARG A 33 -11.44 -7.14 -13.26
N VAL A 34 -10.93 -6.78 -12.09
CA VAL A 34 -10.64 -7.74 -11.02
C VAL A 34 -11.91 -8.09 -10.26
N SER A 35 -12.33 -9.35 -10.34
CA SER A 35 -13.44 -9.87 -9.57
C SER A 35 -12.96 -10.33 -8.19
N SER A 36 -13.27 -9.56 -7.15
CA SER A 36 -13.03 -9.94 -5.75
C SER A 36 -14.18 -9.43 -4.89
N GLU A 37 -14.75 -10.31 -4.06
CA GLU A 37 -15.84 -9.95 -3.14
C GLU A 37 -15.40 -8.85 -2.16
N ALA A 38 -14.19 -8.96 -1.64
CA ALA A 38 -13.62 -7.96 -0.73
C ALA A 38 -13.44 -6.61 -1.43
N LEU A 39 -12.98 -6.60 -2.69
CA LEU A 39 -12.88 -5.38 -3.49
C LEU A 39 -14.26 -4.75 -3.72
N ALA A 40 -15.25 -5.54 -4.13
CA ALA A 40 -16.62 -5.06 -4.33
C ALA A 40 -17.22 -4.47 -3.04
N ALA A 41 -16.92 -5.06 -1.88
CA ALA A 41 -17.33 -4.53 -0.59
C ALA A 41 -16.67 -3.17 -0.29
N VAL A 42 -15.35 -3.06 -0.49
CA VAL A 42 -14.60 -1.80 -0.32
C VAL A 42 -15.16 -0.69 -1.22
N LEU A 43 -15.45 -0.99 -2.49
CA LEU A 43 -16.03 -0.03 -3.43
C LEU A 43 -17.47 0.38 -3.08
N LYS A 44 -18.15 -0.37 -2.22
CA LYS A 44 -19.45 -0.03 -1.62
C LYS A 44 -19.31 0.73 -0.29
N GLY A 45 -18.09 1.07 0.12
CA GLY A 45 -17.80 1.82 1.35
C GLY A 45 -17.49 0.95 2.58
N LYS A 46 -17.36 -0.37 2.43
CA LYS A 46 -16.99 -1.27 3.54
C LYS A 46 -15.48 -1.30 3.75
N MET A 47 -14.95 -0.26 4.38
CA MET A 47 -13.51 -0.11 4.61
C MET A 47 -12.93 -1.20 5.52
N GLU A 48 -13.74 -1.86 6.35
CA GLU A 48 -13.29 -3.01 7.14
C GLU A 48 -12.83 -4.20 6.28
N LYS A 49 -13.16 -4.20 4.99
CA LYS A 49 -12.70 -5.20 4.00
C LYS A 49 -11.43 -4.77 3.26
N PHE A 50 -10.91 -3.57 3.51
CA PHE A 50 -9.77 -2.99 2.79
C PHE A 50 -8.53 -3.88 2.90
N GLY A 51 -8.12 -4.27 4.11
CA GLY A 51 -6.96 -5.16 4.29
C GLY A 51 -7.09 -6.52 3.61
N ALA A 52 -8.29 -7.11 3.62
CA ALA A 52 -8.55 -8.37 2.94
C ALA A 52 -8.48 -8.22 1.41
N ALA A 53 -9.03 -7.13 0.87
CA ALA A 53 -8.95 -6.81 -0.55
C ALA A 53 -7.50 -6.61 -0.99
N VAL A 54 -6.72 -5.79 -0.26
CA VAL A 54 -5.30 -5.57 -0.51
C VAL A 54 -4.56 -6.91 -0.52
N GLY A 55 -4.67 -7.71 0.54
CA GLY A 55 -3.94 -8.98 0.62
C GLY A 55 -4.27 -9.95 -0.53
N SER A 56 -5.54 -10.03 -0.93
CA SER A 56 -5.97 -10.85 -2.07
C SER A 56 -5.40 -10.34 -3.41
N LEU A 57 -5.49 -9.03 -3.64
CA LEU A 57 -5.03 -8.38 -4.86
C LEU A 57 -3.50 -8.46 -4.99
N SER A 58 -2.78 -8.25 -3.89
CA SER A 58 -1.32 -8.28 -3.86
C SER A 58 -0.76 -9.67 -4.15
N ARG A 59 -1.39 -10.74 -3.62
CA ARG A 59 -1.04 -12.11 -3.98
C ARG A 59 -1.28 -12.36 -5.47
N SER A 60 -2.49 -12.08 -5.95
CA SER A 60 -2.82 -12.28 -7.36
C SER A 60 -1.90 -11.51 -8.31
N TRP A 61 -1.48 -10.30 -7.95
CA TRP A 61 -0.61 -9.49 -8.80
C TRP A 61 0.84 -9.94 -8.74
N SER A 62 1.35 -10.34 -7.56
CA SER A 62 2.67 -10.94 -7.40
C SER A 62 2.77 -12.26 -8.17
N ASP A 63 1.73 -13.11 -8.12
CA ASP A 63 1.69 -14.37 -8.88
C ASP A 63 1.76 -14.16 -10.40
N GLN A 64 1.19 -13.04 -10.88
CA GLN A 64 1.22 -12.66 -12.30
C GLN A 64 2.51 -11.92 -12.71
N ASN A 65 3.30 -11.43 -11.75
CA ASN A 65 4.50 -10.63 -11.97
C ASN A 65 5.65 -11.23 -11.15
N PRO A 66 6.38 -12.24 -11.67
CA PRO A 66 7.37 -13.00 -10.90
C PRO A 66 8.51 -12.16 -10.30
N GLU A 67 8.80 -11.00 -10.91
CA GLU A 67 9.83 -10.07 -10.40
C GLU A 67 9.33 -9.18 -9.25
N LEU A 68 8.02 -9.17 -9.00
CA LEU A 68 7.38 -8.34 -8.00
C LEU A 68 7.14 -9.15 -6.72
N VAL A 69 7.99 -8.93 -5.72
CA VAL A 69 7.81 -9.50 -4.38
C VAL A 69 6.50 -9.04 -3.74
N TYR A 70 5.92 -9.91 -2.92
CA TYR A 70 4.61 -9.68 -2.29
C TYR A 70 4.54 -8.37 -1.50
N GLU A 71 5.59 -7.99 -0.77
CA GLU A 71 5.60 -6.79 0.07
C GLU A 71 5.52 -5.52 -0.77
N ARG A 72 6.25 -5.49 -1.89
CA ARG A 72 6.18 -4.39 -2.85
C ARG A 72 4.82 -4.34 -3.54
N ALA A 73 4.28 -5.50 -3.93
CA ALA A 73 2.92 -5.60 -4.45
C ALA A 73 1.91 -5.07 -3.42
N PHE A 74 2.06 -5.42 -2.15
CA PHE A 74 1.19 -4.98 -1.06
C PHE A 74 1.15 -3.46 -0.91
N LEU A 75 2.32 -2.82 -0.87
CA LEU A 75 2.40 -1.37 -0.74
C LEU A 75 1.80 -0.65 -1.95
N CYS A 76 2.16 -1.08 -3.16
CA CYS A 76 1.63 -0.53 -4.41
C CYS A 76 0.09 -0.67 -4.50
N VAL A 77 -0.45 -1.84 -4.17
CA VAL A 77 -1.89 -2.11 -4.19
C VAL A 77 -2.63 -1.31 -3.13
N SER A 78 -2.09 -1.22 -1.92
CA SER A 78 -2.69 -0.45 -0.83
C SER A 78 -2.91 1.00 -1.24
N VAL A 79 -1.88 1.65 -1.78
CA VAL A 79 -1.96 3.05 -2.21
C VAL A 79 -2.92 3.20 -3.40
N LYS A 80 -2.80 2.32 -4.41
CA LYS A 80 -3.67 2.42 -5.61
C LYS A 80 -5.14 2.22 -5.24
N LEU A 81 -5.46 1.23 -4.42
CA LEU A 81 -6.83 0.94 -4.00
C LEU A 81 -7.39 2.12 -3.19
N LEU A 82 -6.63 2.65 -2.23
CA LEU A 82 -7.07 3.81 -1.47
C LEU A 82 -7.37 5.02 -2.36
N MET A 83 -6.48 5.31 -3.32
CA MET A 83 -6.70 6.40 -4.29
C MET A 83 -7.93 6.17 -5.17
N HIS A 84 -8.20 4.92 -5.55
CA HIS A 84 -9.39 4.57 -6.31
C HIS A 84 -10.66 4.74 -5.48
N VAL A 85 -10.66 4.29 -4.22
CA VAL A 85 -11.79 4.50 -3.29
C VAL A 85 -12.00 5.99 -3.03
N ALA A 86 -10.93 6.78 -2.85
CA ALA A 86 -11.03 8.22 -2.64
C ALA A 86 -11.68 8.94 -3.83
N LYS A 87 -11.49 8.42 -5.05
CA LYS A 87 -12.14 8.95 -6.26
C LYS A 87 -13.61 8.54 -6.36
N LYS A 88 -13.97 7.31 -5.99
CA LYS A 88 -15.34 6.78 -6.13
C LYS A 88 -16.25 7.10 -4.94
N VAL A 89 -15.73 7.00 -3.72
CA VAL A 89 -16.47 7.11 -2.47
C VAL A 89 -15.66 7.93 -1.45
N PRO A 90 -15.37 9.22 -1.73
CA PRO A 90 -14.48 10.06 -0.93
C PRO A 90 -14.88 10.15 0.55
N ALA A 91 -16.19 10.11 0.84
CA ALA A 91 -16.72 10.21 2.20
C ALA A 91 -16.32 9.05 3.13
N MET A 92 -15.87 7.93 2.57
CA MET A 92 -15.54 6.72 3.33
C MET A 92 -14.04 6.51 3.51
N VAL A 93 -13.19 7.35 2.91
CA VAL A 93 -11.74 7.19 3.03
C VAL A 93 -11.25 7.80 4.33
N HIS A 94 -10.80 6.92 5.24
CA HIS A 94 -10.08 7.32 6.43
C HIS A 94 -8.57 7.11 6.23
N PRO A 95 -7.73 8.13 6.47
CA PRO A 95 -6.26 7.99 6.36
C PRO A 95 -5.69 6.86 7.20
N ASN A 96 -6.35 6.54 8.33
CA ASN A 96 -5.92 5.50 9.26
C ASN A 96 -5.96 4.09 8.65
N GLU A 97 -6.87 3.82 7.71
CA GLU A 97 -7.01 2.49 7.08
C GLU A 97 -5.72 2.05 6.39
N LEU A 98 -5.04 2.97 5.71
CA LEU A 98 -3.77 2.68 5.05
C LEU A 98 -2.67 2.35 6.07
N ILE A 99 -2.62 3.14 7.15
CA ILE A 99 -1.62 3.00 8.21
C ILE A 99 -1.83 1.66 8.93
N GLU A 100 -3.06 1.33 9.28
CA GLU A 100 -3.42 0.09 9.97
C GLU A 100 -3.13 -1.13 9.11
N VAL A 101 -3.48 -1.10 7.82
CA VAL A 101 -3.23 -2.24 6.91
C VAL A 101 -1.74 -2.47 6.67
N ILE A 102 -0.94 -1.40 6.52
CA ILE A 102 0.51 -1.54 6.35
C ILE A 102 1.16 -2.03 7.65
N ASN A 103 0.88 -1.40 8.79
CA ASN A 103 1.51 -1.73 10.06
C ASN A 103 1.04 -3.06 10.65
N GLY A 104 -0.20 -3.47 10.34
CA GLY A 104 -0.80 -4.74 10.76
C GLY A 104 -0.23 -5.95 10.01
N ASN A 105 0.46 -5.74 8.89
CA ASN A 105 1.14 -6.80 8.15
C ASN A 105 2.62 -6.87 8.54
N SER A 106 2.97 -7.82 9.42
CA SER A 106 4.33 -7.96 9.94
C SER A 106 5.38 -8.22 8.85
N GLN A 107 5.02 -8.95 7.79
CA GLN A 107 5.93 -9.20 6.67
C GLN A 107 6.29 -7.91 5.94
N VAL A 108 5.27 -7.08 5.66
CA VAL A 108 5.46 -5.78 4.99
C VAL A 108 6.22 -4.81 5.90
N ARG A 109 5.88 -4.76 7.19
CA ARG A 109 6.59 -3.92 8.16
C ARG A 109 8.08 -4.29 8.23
N ASN A 110 8.39 -5.57 8.38
CA ASN A 110 9.78 -6.04 8.43
C ASN A 110 10.53 -5.73 7.13
N TYR A 111 9.86 -5.81 5.97
CA TYR A 111 10.43 -5.43 4.68
C TYR A 111 10.77 -3.93 4.61
N ILE A 112 9.90 -3.06 5.12
CA ILE A 112 10.15 -1.61 5.20
C ILE A 112 11.34 -1.33 6.11
N GLU A 113 11.38 -1.94 7.29
CA GLU A 113 12.49 -1.80 8.25
C GLU A 113 13.82 -2.26 7.65
N ALA A 114 13.82 -3.40 6.94
CA ALA A 114 15.01 -3.89 6.23
C ALA A 114 15.46 -2.97 5.10
N CYS A 115 14.55 -2.15 4.55
CA CYS A 115 14.82 -1.13 3.55
C CYS A 115 15.22 0.23 4.15
N GLY A 116 15.39 0.33 5.47
CA GLY A 116 15.81 1.55 6.17
C GLY A 116 14.70 2.43 6.73
N GLY A 117 13.44 1.96 6.70
CA GLY A 117 12.28 2.71 7.19
C GLY A 117 11.55 3.51 6.13
#